data_AF-A0A841PVE7-F1
#
_entry.id   AF-A0A841PVE7-F1
#
_cell.length_a   1.000
_cell.length_b   1.000
_cell.length_c   1.000
_cell.angle_alpha   90.00
_cell.angle_beta   90.00
_cell.angle_gamma   90.00
#
_symmetry.space_group_name_H-M   'P 1'
#
loop_
_entity.id
_entity.type
_entity.pdbx_description
1 polymer ?
#
loop_
_entity_poly.entity_id
_entity_poly.type
_entity_poly.pdbx_seq_one_letter_code
_entity_poly.pdbx_strand_id
1 'polypeptide(L)'
;MKKLCLLVMLTFILFGCSNEDKETNGAKTLSLEEQITNIMSEHELKDKEIIDYDMKKNFIYVIFKQKNEYSNGHYPDLVVLENQDGELKWIAGPNERTMSVGHLEADVMIFGMDKGPSVSLILPGENPSGSKIKDIKVLDESAKAVTYVEDLTEDFSKQYTYWISYTEEEPTHEDFEYIMQ
;
A
#
# COMPACT_ATOMS: atom_id res chain seq x y z
N MET A 1 29.43 -72.73 -7.91
CA MET A 1 29.61 -71.47 -8.67
C MET A 1 28.25 -70.94 -9.08
N LYS A 2 28.09 -69.60 -9.02
CA LYS A 2 26.98 -68.78 -9.58
C LYS A 2 25.68 -68.69 -8.76
N LYS A 3 25.75 -67.79 -7.77
CA LYS A 3 24.85 -66.66 -7.45
C LYS A 3 23.33 -66.92 -7.54
N LEU A 4 22.77 -67.24 -6.38
CA LEU A 4 21.36 -67.05 -6.00
C LEU A 4 21.23 -65.62 -5.43
N CYS A 5 20.42 -64.76 -6.05
CA CYS A 5 19.93 -63.53 -5.41
C CYS A 5 18.66 -63.07 -6.14
N LEU A 6 17.53 -63.67 -5.77
CA LEU A 6 16.21 -63.09 -5.97
C LEU A 6 15.35 -63.62 -4.83
N LEU A 7 15.30 -62.85 -3.74
CA LEU A 7 14.26 -63.01 -2.73
C LEU A 7 13.78 -61.62 -2.32
N VAL A 8 12.59 -61.30 -2.82
CA VAL A 8 11.70 -60.29 -2.29
C VAL A 8 11.43 -60.62 -0.82
N MET A 9 11.77 -59.71 0.09
CA MET A 9 11.19 -59.71 1.42
C MET A 9 10.68 -58.32 1.72
N LEU A 10 9.38 -58.18 1.49
CA LEU A 10 8.52 -57.13 1.96
C LEU A 10 8.51 -57.21 3.49
N THR A 11 9.18 -56.28 4.17
CA THR A 11 8.93 -56.05 5.60
C THR A 11 8.18 -54.75 5.75
N PHE A 12 6.87 -54.89 5.94
CA PHE A 12 6.02 -53.91 6.60
C PHE A 12 6.66 -53.51 7.92
N ILE A 13 7.12 -52.27 8.01
CA ILE A 13 7.40 -51.65 9.29
C ILE A 13 6.27 -50.67 9.56
N LEU A 14 5.21 -51.21 10.16
CA LEU A 14 4.25 -50.46 10.95
C LEU A 14 4.96 -50.03 12.24
N PHE A 15 5.60 -48.86 12.23
CA PHE A 15 5.83 -48.11 13.46
C PHE A 15 4.73 -47.06 13.57
N GLY A 16 3.71 -47.40 14.33
CA GLY A 16 2.87 -46.40 14.98
C GLY A 16 3.73 -45.60 15.94
N CYS A 17 4.08 -44.37 15.54
CA CYS A 17 4.32 -43.31 16.50
C CYS A 17 2.96 -42.76 16.90
N SER A 18 2.40 -43.36 17.95
CA SER A 18 1.50 -42.65 18.85
C SER A 18 2.27 -41.43 19.36
N ASN A 19 1.85 -40.25 18.92
CA ASN A 19 2.08 -39.01 19.64
C ASN A 19 0.91 -38.10 19.30
N GLU A 20 0.06 -37.96 20.33
CA GLU A 20 -0.82 -36.84 20.63
C GLU A 20 -1.03 -35.85 19.49
N ASP A 21 -2.29 -35.80 19.04
CA ASP A 21 -2.89 -34.60 18.48
C ASP A 21 -2.63 -33.44 19.44
N LYS A 22 -1.48 -32.79 19.26
CA LYS A 22 -1.34 -31.40 19.68
C LYS A 22 -2.19 -30.64 18.68
N GLU A 23 -3.39 -30.32 19.12
CA GLU A 23 -4.05 -29.07 18.80
C GLU A 23 -3.03 -27.94 19.04
N THR A 24 -2.11 -27.74 18.09
CA THR A 24 -1.54 -26.43 17.88
C THR A 24 -2.73 -25.59 17.50
N ASN A 25 -3.23 -24.82 18.48
CA ASN A 25 -4.08 -23.66 18.29
C ASN A 25 -3.61 -22.97 17.02
N GLY A 26 -4.33 -23.21 15.93
CA GLY A 26 -4.10 -22.58 14.64
C GLY A 26 -4.51 -21.13 14.80
N ALA A 27 -3.65 -20.33 15.42
CA ALA A 27 -3.72 -18.89 15.29
C ALA A 27 -3.62 -18.63 13.79
N LYS A 28 -4.77 -18.40 13.17
CA LYS A 28 -4.88 -18.09 11.75
C LYS A 28 -4.02 -16.86 11.53
N THR A 29 -2.83 -17.04 10.94
CA THR A 29 -1.98 -15.92 10.57
C THR A 29 -2.76 -15.12 9.53
N LEU A 30 -3.16 -13.90 9.90
CA LEU A 30 -3.90 -13.01 9.02
C LEU A 30 -3.03 -12.65 7.81
N SER A 31 -3.66 -12.47 6.64
CA SER A 31 -2.96 -11.93 5.48
C SER A 31 -2.49 -10.49 5.75
N LEU A 32 -1.52 -10.00 4.97
CA LEU A 32 -1.03 -8.63 5.13
C LEU A 32 -2.17 -7.60 4.99
N GLU A 33 -3.03 -7.76 3.97
CA GLU A 33 -4.17 -6.88 3.72
C GLU A 33 -5.20 -6.94 4.86
N GLU A 34 -5.45 -8.13 5.43
CA GLU A 34 -6.30 -8.28 6.62
C GLU A 34 -5.72 -7.53 7.82
N GLN A 35 -4.39 -7.60 8.03
CA GLN A 35 -3.72 -6.86 9.10
C GLN A 35 -3.80 -5.34 8.91
N ILE A 36 -3.55 -4.86 7.68
CA ILE A 36 -3.68 -3.44 7.33
C ILE A 36 -5.12 -2.96 7.59
N THR A 37 -6.11 -3.71 7.12
CA THR A 37 -7.53 -3.36 7.27
C THR A 37 -7.94 -3.28 8.74
N ASN A 38 -7.44 -4.19 9.58
CA ASN A 38 -7.72 -4.17 11.01
C ASN A 38 -7.14 -2.91 11.67
N ILE A 39 -5.88 -2.59 11.40
CA ILE A 39 -5.24 -1.38 11.95
C ILE A 39 -5.96 -0.12 11.48
N MET A 40 -6.29 0.00 10.19
CA MET A 40 -7.06 1.12 9.68
C MET A 40 -8.40 1.26 10.42
N SER A 41 -9.09 0.14 10.66
CA SER A 41 -10.38 0.13 11.37
C SER A 41 -10.27 0.54 12.85
N GLU A 42 -9.17 0.18 13.53
CA GLU A 42 -8.85 0.61 14.89
C GLU A 42 -8.62 2.13 14.97
N HIS A 43 -8.13 2.73 13.89
CA HIS A 43 -7.89 4.17 13.74
C HIS A 43 -9.02 4.91 13.01
N GLU A 44 -10.27 4.46 13.19
CA GLU A 44 -11.50 5.09 12.66
C GLU A 44 -11.61 5.15 11.12
N LEU A 45 -10.70 4.51 10.39
CA LEU A 45 -10.75 4.35 8.93
C LEU A 45 -11.44 3.03 8.55
N LYS A 46 -12.69 2.89 8.98
CA LYS A 46 -13.52 1.71 8.69
C LYS A 46 -13.99 1.70 7.25
N ASP A 47 -14.10 0.49 6.68
CA ASP A 47 -14.66 0.22 5.35
C ASP A 47 -14.00 1.02 4.22
N LYS A 48 -12.71 1.30 4.36
CA LYS A 48 -11.90 1.97 3.32
C LYS A 48 -11.36 0.94 2.34
N GLU A 49 -11.54 1.22 1.06
CA GLU A 49 -10.99 0.41 -0.02
C GLU A 49 -9.52 0.77 -0.23
N ILE A 50 -8.62 -0.21 -0.10
CA ILE A 50 -7.20 -0.06 -0.41
C ILE A 50 -7.03 -0.08 -1.94
N ILE A 51 -6.34 0.92 -2.48
CA ILE A 51 -6.06 1.08 -3.92
C ILE A 51 -4.73 0.43 -4.27
N ASP A 52 -3.68 0.74 -3.50
CA ASP A 52 -2.31 0.25 -3.69
C ASP A 52 -1.59 0.30 -2.34
N TYR A 53 -0.48 -0.42 -2.25
CA TYR A 53 0.50 -0.19 -1.19
C TYR A 53 1.92 -0.43 -1.70
N ASP A 54 2.85 0.40 -1.24
CA ASP A 54 4.27 0.21 -1.49
C ASP A 54 4.98 -0.11 -0.17
N MET A 55 5.99 -0.99 -0.23
CA MET A 55 6.87 -1.27 0.89
C MET A 55 8.23 -0.58 0.65
N LYS A 56 8.70 0.21 1.62
CA LYS A 56 10.06 0.78 1.61
C LYS A 56 10.73 0.48 2.94
N LYS A 57 11.84 -0.26 2.90
CA LYS A 57 12.52 -0.77 4.10
C LYS A 57 11.51 -1.55 4.97
N ASN A 58 11.26 -1.10 6.19
CA ASN A 58 10.27 -1.67 7.10
C ASN A 58 8.94 -0.89 7.15
N PHE A 59 8.72 0.08 6.25
CA PHE A 59 7.50 0.87 6.19
C PHE A 59 6.59 0.40 5.06
N ILE A 60 5.28 0.50 5.29
CA ILE A 60 4.22 0.20 4.33
C ILE A 60 3.38 1.47 4.16
N TYR A 61 3.29 1.94 2.93
CA TYR A 61 2.55 3.13 2.55
C TYR A 61 1.27 2.65 1.87
N VAL A 62 0.14 2.78 2.56
CA VAL A 62 -1.15 2.24 2.15
C VAL A 62 -1.99 3.37 1.59
N ILE A 63 -2.29 3.29 0.29
CA ILE A 63 -3.12 4.26 -0.42
C ILE A 63 -4.54 3.72 -0.43
N PHE A 64 -5.50 4.51 0.05
CA PHE A 64 -6.89 4.09 0.15
C PHE A 64 -7.85 5.15 -0.39
N LYS A 65 -9.04 4.73 -0.83
CA LYS A 65 -10.09 5.65 -1.27
C LYS A 65 -10.70 6.36 -0.07
N GLN A 66 -10.49 7.67 0.03
CA GLN A 66 -11.24 8.51 0.97
C GLN A 66 -12.53 8.99 0.31
N LYS A 67 -13.66 8.53 0.84
CA LYS A 67 -14.98 9.03 0.46
C LYS A 67 -15.20 10.41 1.06
N ASN A 68 -15.42 11.42 0.22
CA ASN A 68 -15.89 12.72 0.66
C ASN A 68 -17.43 12.72 0.64
N GLU A 69 -18.07 13.06 1.76
CA GLU A 69 -19.54 13.08 1.87
C GLU A 69 -20.21 14.11 0.95
N TYR A 70 -19.46 15.10 0.48
CA TYR A 70 -19.96 16.24 -0.30
C TYR A 70 -19.52 16.24 -1.76
N SER A 71 -18.78 15.22 -2.22
CA SER A 71 -18.35 15.13 -3.62
C SER A 71 -18.34 13.68 -4.11
N ASN A 72 -18.69 13.49 -5.38
CA ASN A 72 -18.47 12.22 -6.10
C ASN A 72 -16.98 12.01 -6.48
N GLY A 73 -16.07 12.80 -5.89
CA GLY A 73 -14.64 12.69 -6.12
C GLY A 73 -14.04 11.63 -5.21
N HIS A 74 -13.24 10.75 -5.81
CA HIS A 74 -12.37 9.83 -5.09
C HIS A 74 -11.05 10.54 -4.87
N TYR A 75 -10.78 10.89 -3.62
CA TYR A 75 -9.52 11.47 -3.24
C TYR A 75 -8.75 10.36 -2.54
N PRO A 76 -7.71 9.77 -3.17
CA PRO A 76 -6.88 8.82 -2.46
C PRO A 76 -6.20 9.55 -1.31
N ASP A 77 -6.03 8.82 -0.23
CA ASP A 77 -5.37 9.28 0.98
C ASP A 77 -4.42 8.18 1.44
N LEU A 78 -3.60 8.46 2.45
CA LEU A 78 -2.49 7.61 2.82
C LEU A 78 -2.48 7.28 4.32
N VAL A 79 -2.13 6.03 4.62
CA VAL A 79 -1.66 5.59 5.94
C VAL A 79 -0.22 5.09 5.80
N VAL A 80 0.61 5.40 6.78
CA VAL A 80 1.96 4.87 6.92
C VAL A 80 2.00 3.92 8.10
N LEU A 81 2.40 2.69 7.85
CA LEU A 81 2.59 1.65 8.85
C LEU A 81 4.06 1.25 8.92
N GLU A 82 4.52 0.83 10.09
CA GLU A 82 5.84 0.22 10.28
C GLU A 82 5.65 -1.26 10.62
N ASN A 83 6.38 -2.12 9.92
CA ASN A 83 6.51 -3.53 10.26
C ASN A 83 7.68 -3.70 11.25
N GLN A 84 7.36 -4.07 12.49
CA GLN A 84 8.33 -4.41 13.52
C GLN A 84 8.19 -5.90 13.84
N ASP A 85 9.13 -6.71 13.35
CA ASP A 85 9.20 -8.15 13.61
C ASP A 85 7.91 -8.93 13.26
N GLY A 86 7.21 -8.51 12.20
CA GLY A 86 5.97 -9.12 11.73
C GLY A 86 4.70 -8.53 12.34
N GLU A 87 4.82 -7.56 13.25
CA GLU A 87 3.70 -6.78 13.78
C GLU A 87 3.64 -5.40 13.10
N LEU A 88 2.48 -5.06 12.53
CA LEU A 88 2.25 -3.76 11.93
C LEU A 88 1.86 -2.73 13.00
N LYS A 89 2.44 -1.53 12.94
CA LYS A 89 2.14 -0.41 13.82
C LYS A 89 1.76 0.83 13.03
N TRP A 90 0.75 1.56 13.50
CA TRP A 90 0.37 2.85 12.94
C TRP A 90 1.45 3.90 13.19
N ILE A 91 1.91 4.56 12.13
CA ILE A 91 2.86 5.66 12.23
C ILE A 91 2.20 7.00 11.92
N ALA A 92 1.46 7.06 10.82
CA ALA A 92 0.76 8.28 10.39
C ALA A 92 -0.47 7.92 9.55
N GLY A 93 -1.48 8.78 9.59
CA GLY A 93 -2.58 8.78 8.63
C GLY A 93 -3.06 10.20 8.37
N PRO A 94 -4.30 10.39 7.90
CA PRO A 94 -4.75 11.67 7.34
C PRO A 94 -4.60 12.88 8.26
N ASN A 95 -4.65 12.68 9.57
CA ASN A 95 -4.54 13.74 10.57
C ASN A 95 -3.08 14.11 10.92
N GLU A 96 -2.11 13.28 10.52
CA GLU A 96 -0.68 13.43 10.81
C GLU A 96 0.11 13.96 9.60
N ARG A 97 -0.58 14.48 8.57
CA ARG A 97 0.07 15.16 7.45
C ARG A 97 0.87 16.36 7.95
N THR A 98 2.12 16.48 7.49
CA THR A 98 2.98 17.61 7.86
C THR A 98 2.68 18.83 7.01
N MET A 99 2.29 18.64 5.74
CA MET A 99 1.89 19.71 4.85
C MET A 99 0.80 19.25 3.88
N SER A 100 -0.12 20.17 3.56
CA SER A 100 -1.08 20.00 2.47
C SER A 100 -1.11 21.31 1.68
N VAL A 101 -0.81 21.24 0.38
CA VAL A 101 -0.74 22.42 -0.49
C VAL A 101 -1.62 22.19 -1.70
N GLY A 102 -2.55 23.12 -1.95
CA GLY A 102 -3.35 23.13 -3.17
C GLY A 102 -2.85 24.18 -4.14
N HIS A 103 -2.60 23.78 -5.38
CA HIS A 103 -2.24 24.66 -6.50
C HIS A 103 -3.17 24.42 -7.70
N LEU A 104 -3.05 25.27 -8.73
CA LEU A 104 -3.84 25.13 -9.96
C LEU A 104 -3.55 23.81 -10.67
N GLU A 105 -2.30 23.35 -10.59
CA GLU A 105 -1.82 22.15 -11.27
C GLU A 105 -2.09 20.87 -10.46
N ALA A 106 -1.98 20.92 -9.13
CA ALA A 106 -2.07 19.75 -8.27
C ALA A 106 -2.38 20.09 -6.80
N ASP A 107 -3.02 19.13 -6.12
CA ASP A 107 -3.10 19.06 -4.67
C ASP A 107 -2.02 18.09 -4.15
N VAL A 108 -1.20 18.54 -3.22
CA VAL A 108 -0.09 17.78 -2.65
C VAL A 108 -0.35 17.55 -1.16
N MET A 109 -0.20 16.31 -0.74
CA MET A 109 -0.20 15.90 0.67
C MET A 109 1.15 15.31 1.01
N ILE A 110 1.79 15.83 2.05
CA ILE A 110 3.13 15.42 2.49
C ILE A 110 3.04 14.86 3.90
N PHE A 111 3.71 13.73 4.08
CA PHE A 111 3.93 13.10 5.37
C PHE A 111 5.45 13.06 5.60
N GLY A 112 5.95 14.10 6.26
CA GLY A 112 7.32 14.14 6.76
C GLY A 112 7.54 13.07 7.83
N MET A 113 8.63 12.31 7.70
CA MET A 113 8.92 11.18 8.55
C MET A 113 10.29 11.33 9.20
N ASP A 114 10.35 11.29 10.54
CA ASP A 114 11.63 11.26 11.27
C ASP A 114 12.40 9.94 11.05
N LYS A 115 11.66 8.87 10.71
CA LYS A 115 12.19 7.53 10.47
C LYS A 115 11.54 6.95 9.22
N GLY A 116 12.38 6.54 8.28
CA GLY A 116 11.94 6.06 6.98
C GLY A 116 11.73 7.19 5.97
N PRO A 117 11.46 6.86 4.69
CA PRO A 117 11.20 7.87 3.68
C PRO A 117 9.97 8.71 4.01
N SER A 118 10.10 10.02 3.87
CA SER A 118 8.96 10.92 3.71
C SER A 118 8.22 10.57 2.42
N VAL A 119 6.93 10.88 2.37
CA VAL A 119 6.07 10.52 1.24
C VAL A 119 5.21 11.69 0.83
N SER A 120 5.13 11.92 -0.48
CA SER A 120 4.20 12.90 -1.06
C SER A 120 3.20 12.19 -1.95
N LEU A 121 1.92 12.40 -1.69
CA LEU A 121 0.80 11.98 -2.53
C LEU A 121 0.26 13.19 -3.28
N ILE A 122 0.28 13.13 -4.60
CA ILE A 122 0.00 14.27 -5.48
C ILE A 122 -1.20 13.92 -6.38
N LEU A 123 -2.23 14.75 -6.30
CA LEU A 123 -3.46 14.62 -7.07
C LEU A 123 -3.50 15.70 -8.14
N PRO A 124 -3.91 15.37 -9.38
CA PRO A 124 -4.04 16.39 -10.41
C PRO A 124 -5.11 17.40 -10.01
N GLY A 125 -4.77 18.68 -10.10
CA GLY A 125 -5.67 19.78 -9.84
C GLY A 125 -6.65 19.99 -10.99
N GLU A 126 -7.66 20.84 -10.77
CA GLU A 126 -8.59 21.26 -11.80
C GLU A 126 -7.93 22.30 -12.73
N ASN A 127 -7.07 21.85 -13.64
CA ASN A 127 -6.42 22.76 -14.57
C ASN A 127 -7.43 23.30 -15.62
N PRO A 128 -7.75 24.61 -15.62
CA PRO A 128 -8.70 25.20 -16.56
C PRO A 128 -8.16 25.27 -18.00
N SER A 129 -6.85 25.12 -18.23
CA SER A 129 -6.25 25.16 -19.57
C SER A 129 -6.44 23.87 -20.37
N GLY A 130 -6.85 22.78 -19.71
CA GLY A 130 -6.97 21.45 -20.32
C GLY A 130 -5.63 20.73 -20.54
N SER A 131 -4.49 21.33 -20.19
CA SER A 131 -3.18 20.68 -20.23
C SER A 131 -3.08 19.63 -19.13
N LYS A 132 -2.67 18.41 -19.49
CA LYS A 132 -2.49 17.30 -18.55
C LYS A 132 -1.06 17.29 -18.01
N ILE A 133 -0.93 16.89 -16.75
CA ILE A 133 0.39 16.58 -16.18
C ILE A 133 0.95 15.34 -16.89
N LYS A 134 2.16 15.47 -17.41
CA LYS A 134 2.93 14.39 -18.04
C LYS A 134 3.80 13.68 -17.01
N ASP A 135 4.48 14.44 -16.17
CA ASP A 135 5.37 13.95 -15.12
C ASP A 135 5.42 14.96 -13.98
N ILE A 136 5.75 14.49 -12.78
CA ILE A 136 5.99 15.34 -11.62
C ILE A 136 7.32 14.91 -11.03
N LYS A 137 8.23 15.85 -10.82
CA LYS A 137 9.42 15.59 -10.02
C LYS A 137 9.27 16.15 -8.63
N VAL A 138 9.83 15.42 -7.66
CA VAL A 138 9.96 15.85 -6.27
C VAL A 138 11.43 15.70 -5.91
N LEU A 139 12.10 16.79 -5.53
CA LEU A 139 13.55 16.82 -5.28
C LEU A 139 14.34 16.24 -6.46
N ASP A 140 14.04 16.71 -7.68
CA ASP A 140 14.65 16.29 -8.95
C ASP A 140 14.42 14.82 -9.38
N GLU A 141 13.65 14.02 -8.61
CA GLU A 141 13.31 12.65 -8.96
C GLU A 141 11.86 12.52 -9.44
N SER A 142 11.62 11.79 -10.53
CA SER A 142 10.27 11.55 -11.04
C SER A 142 9.43 10.72 -10.06
N ALA A 143 8.24 11.22 -9.77
CA ALA A 143 7.25 10.53 -8.95
C ALA A 143 6.60 9.35 -9.72
N LYS A 144 6.26 8.28 -9.00
CA LYS A 144 5.56 7.12 -9.57
C LYS A 144 4.12 7.53 -9.87
N ALA A 145 3.73 7.54 -11.14
CA ALA A 145 2.33 7.67 -11.54
C ALA A 145 1.60 6.33 -11.30
N VAL A 146 0.49 6.37 -10.56
CA VAL A 146 -0.39 5.23 -10.35
C VAL A 146 -1.75 5.56 -10.94
N THR A 147 -2.31 4.61 -11.67
CA THR A 147 -3.64 4.75 -12.26
C THR A 147 -4.49 3.56 -11.91
N TYR A 148 -5.69 3.82 -11.40
CA TYR A 148 -6.72 2.82 -11.17
C TYR A 148 -8.00 3.18 -11.92
N VAL A 149 -8.78 2.15 -12.21
CA VAL A 149 -10.08 2.27 -12.85
C VAL A 149 -11.14 1.93 -11.82
N GLU A 150 -12.18 2.75 -11.75
CA GLU A 150 -13.34 2.52 -10.93
C GLU A 150 -14.56 2.30 -11.81
N ASP A 151 -15.16 1.13 -11.66
CA ASP A 151 -16.42 0.79 -12.32
C ASP A 151 -17.57 1.39 -11.52
N LEU A 152 -18.23 2.39 -12.11
CA LEU A 152 -19.35 3.09 -11.49
C LEU A 152 -20.68 2.41 -11.83
N THR A 153 -20.77 1.84 -13.03
CA THR A 153 -21.84 0.94 -13.50
C THR A 153 -21.25 -0.14 -14.42
N GLU A 154 -22.05 -1.13 -14.82
CA GLU A 154 -21.60 -2.20 -15.74
C GLU A 154 -21.03 -1.67 -17.07
N ASP A 155 -21.47 -0.49 -17.52
CA ASP A 155 -21.09 0.12 -18.80
C ASP A 155 -20.27 1.42 -18.65
N PHE A 156 -20.01 1.87 -17.43
CA PHE A 156 -19.32 3.14 -17.18
C PHE A 156 -18.25 3.01 -16.11
N SER A 157 -17.02 3.31 -16.50
CA SER A 157 -15.87 3.36 -15.61
C SER A 157 -15.16 4.70 -15.70
N LYS A 158 -14.47 5.07 -14.63
CA LYS A 158 -13.68 6.29 -14.53
C LYS A 158 -12.26 5.95 -14.13
N GLN A 159 -11.30 6.54 -14.84
CA GLN A 159 -9.89 6.40 -14.58
C GLN A 159 -9.42 7.53 -13.67
N TYR A 160 -8.68 7.19 -12.62
CA TYR A 160 -8.06 8.13 -11.71
C TYR A 160 -6.56 7.93 -11.73
N THR A 161 -5.80 9.02 -11.78
CA THR A 161 -4.34 9.01 -11.71
C THR A 161 -3.89 9.88 -10.55
N TYR A 162 -2.95 9.37 -9.77
CA TYR A 162 -2.20 10.13 -8.77
C TYR A 162 -0.70 9.86 -8.96
N TRP A 163 0.13 10.69 -8.35
CA TRP A 163 1.58 10.49 -8.29
C TRP A 163 2.00 10.31 -6.83
N ILE A 164 2.98 9.44 -6.61
CA ILE A 164 3.57 9.22 -5.29
C ILE A 164 5.08 9.26 -5.36
N SER A 165 5.71 9.96 -4.42
CA SER A 165 7.16 10.03 -4.27
C SER A 165 7.58 9.63 -2.87
N TYR A 166 8.79 9.10 -2.75
CA TYR A 166 9.40 8.71 -1.50
C TYR A 166 10.77 9.36 -1.41
N THR A 167 10.99 10.18 -0.40
CA THR A 167 12.20 11.02 -0.28
C THR A 167 12.81 10.84 1.10
N GLU A 168 14.14 10.90 1.21
CA GLU A 168 14.80 10.76 2.53
C GLU A 168 14.63 12.04 3.38
N GLU A 169 14.43 13.19 2.75
CA GLU A 169 14.08 14.46 3.41
C GLU A 169 12.63 14.87 3.10
N GLU A 170 12.04 15.68 3.98
CA GLU A 170 10.69 16.20 3.78
C GLU A 170 10.69 17.31 2.72
N PRO A 171 9.99 17.13 1.58
CA PRO A 171 9.97 18.13 0.52
C PRO A 171 9.11 19.34 0.90
N THR A 172 9.51 20.50 0.42
CA THR A 172 8.76 21.75 0.50
C THR A 172 8.06 22.03 -0.82
N HIS A 173 7.16 23.02 -0.85
CA HIS A 173 6.41 23.38 -2.05
C HIS A 173 7.30 23.80 -3.25
N GLU A 174 8.53 24.29 -2.99
CA GLU A 174 9.47 24.70 -4.05
C GLU A 174 10.14 23.49 -4.73
N ASP A 175 10.06 22.31 -4.12
CA ASP A 175 10.73 21.09 -4.58
C ASP A 175 9.91 20.29 -5.61
N PHE A 176 8.73 20.80 -5.99
CA PHE A 176 7.81 20.16 -6.93
C PHE A 176 7.91 20.79 -8.32
N GLU A 177 8.29 20.00 -9.32
CA GLU A 177 8.32 20.39 -10.74
C GLU A 177 7.18 19.69 -11.51
N TYR A 178 6.24 20.45 -12.05
CA TYR A 178 5.15 19.93 -12.87
C TYR A 178 5.48 20.03 -14.36
N ILE A 179 5.64 18.88 -15.01
CA ILE A 179 5.91 18.81 -16.44
C ILE A 179 4.59 18.56 -17.16
N MET A 180 4.14 19.53 -17.95
CA MET A 180 2.87 19.48 -18.68
C MET A 180 3.03 18.87 -20.08
N GLN A 181 1.94 18.34 -20.64
CA GLN A 181 1.85 17.90 -22.05
C GLN A 181 1.74 19.06 -23.04
#